data_AF-A0A0D0DT12-F1
#
_entry.id   AF-A0A0D0DT12-F1
#
_cell.length_a   1.000
_cell.length_b   1.000
_cell.length_c   1.000
_cell.angle_alpha   90.00
_cell.angle_beta   90.00
_cell.angle_gamma   90.00
#
_symmetry.space_group_name_H-M   'P 1'
#
loop_
_entity.id
_entity.type
_entity.pdbx_description
1 polymer ?
#
loop_
_entity_poly.entity_id
_entity_poly.type
_entity_poly.pdbx_seq_one_letter_code
_entity_poly.pdbx_strand_id
1 'polypeptide(L)'
;MCQTSFLNHIDDFCLWAPPKPNSTIGDTEGQEVAWCTKPGHGTRLIPAGALQGVQLIKTPNYIQIAGFIDQTQINLAADDYGGELDPHGADLRGNPLGGLMYSNAFPSNGGNNDTYQQVIDWTNFMGGNGFCFKICDPAGSNQQALCQNIYDRLGCAYNAPNNAKNGTFEVCDGDDMSPPGVYTSNGQTMTYFQPPESLGPITTVPYTPVVPASSNCVTYQSTAIYSGQPAPTGAAASNGNNSSGTRPVSAGVPTPTSNGAAAIGVSSVAGAFGVFFAMVLLS
;
A
#
# COMPACT_ATOMS: atom_id res chain seq x y z
N MET A 1 -3.34 -11.59 19.76
CA MET A 1 -4.07 -10.38 19.34
C MET A 1 -4.70 -10.74 18.02
N CYS A 2 -6.03 -10.78 17.91
CA CYS A 2 -6.67 -11.04 16.61
C CYS A 2 -6.79 -9.71 15.88
N GLN A 3 -6.31 -9.63 14.65
CA GLN A 3 -6.45 -8.44 13.81
C GLN A 3 -7.21 -8.82 12.55
N THR A 4 -8.06 -7.91 12.09
CA THR A 4 -8.88 -8.12 10.91
C THR A 4 -8.53 -7.07 9.88
N SER A 5 -8.29 -7.51 8.65
CA SER A 5 -7.98 -6.67 7.50
C SER A 5 -8.93 -6.99 6.36
N PHE A 6 -9.11 -6.02 5.47
CA PHE A 6 -10.08 -6.05 4.38
C PHE A 6 -9.46 -5.55 3.09
N LEU A 7 -9.85 -6.14 1.97
CA LEU A 7 -9.53 -5.61 0.64
C LEU A 7 -10.74 -5.79 -0.25
N ASN A 8 -11.49 -4.72 -0.46
CA ASN A 8 -12.77 -4.74 -1.19
C ASN A 8 -12.70 -3.87 -2.45
N HIS A 9 -12.20 -2.64 -2.29
CA HIS A 9 -12.19 -1.64 -3.34
C HIS A 9 -11.12 -0.57 -3.05
N ILE A 10 -10.88 0.37 -3.98
CA ILE A 10 -9.85 1.40 -3.81
C ILE A 10 -10.13 2.36 -2.65
N ASP A 11 -11.39 2.52 -2.27
CA ASP A 11 -11.84 3.31 -1.11
C ASP A 11 -12.14 2.45 0.13
N ASP A 12 -11.98 1.13 0.04
CA ASP A 12 -12.30 0.17 1.09
C ASP A 12 -11.26 -0.96 1.10
N PHE A 13 -10.04 -0.64 1.55
CA PHE A 13 -8.98 -1.62 1.74
C PHE A 13 -8.13 -1.26 2.96
N CYS A 14 -7.32 -2.22 3.39
CA CYS A 14 -6.41 -2.12 4.51
C CYS A 14 -5.00 -2.54 4.11
N LEU A 15 -4.01 -2.01 4.81
CA LEU A 15 -2.62 -2.43 4.78
C LEU A 15 -2.21 -2.90 6.18
N TRP A 16 -1.36 -3.91 6.25
CA TRP A 16 -0.74 -4.31 7.52
C TRP A 16 0.46 -3.39 7.79
N ALA A 17 0.53 -2.78 8.97
CA ALA A 17 1.65 -1.93 9.34
C ALA A 17 1.80 -1.78 10.87
N PRO A 18 2.95 -1.28 11.36
CA PRO A 18 3.35 -1.49 12.74
C PRO A 18 2.43 -0.79 13.74
N PRO A 19 2.23 -1.41 14.93
CA PRO A 19 1.42 -0.80 15.97
C PRO A 19 2.08 0.45 16.56
N LYS A 20 3.40 0.62 16.45
CA LYS A 20 4.16 1.73 17.05
C LYS A 20 4.96 2.51 16.01
N PRO A 21 5.01 3.85 16.09
CA PRO A 21 5.80 4.68 15.17
C PRO A 21 7.27 4.29 15.09
N ASN A 22 7.90 4.60 13.95
CA ASN A 22 9.32 4.37 13.67
C ASN A 22 9.75 2.90 13.84
N SER A 23 8.90 1.96 13.41
CA SER A 23 9.23 0.53 13.40
C SER A 23 9.57 0.06 11.99
N THR A 24 10.33 -1.02 11.88
CA THR A 24 10.59 -1.71 10.61
C THR A 24 9.65 -2.91 10.50
N ILE A 25 9.27 -3.29 9.27
CA ILE A 25 8.48 -4.50 9.03
C ILE A 25 9.20 -5.72 9.63
N GLY A 26 10.49 -5.91 9.33
CA GLY A 26 11.25 -7.07 9.80
C GLY A 26 11.27 -7.26 11.33
N ASP A 27 11.19 -6.18 12.11
CA ASP A 27 11.12 -6.27 13.59
C ASP A 27 9.69 -6.48 14.11
N THR A 28 8.66 -6.15 13.32
CA THR A 28 7.26 -6.11 13.79
C THR A 28 6.30 -7.04 13.07
N GLU A 29 6.77 -7.86 12.12
CA GLU A 29 5.89 -8.71 11.28
C GLU A 29 4.89 -9.53 12.10
N GLY A 30 5.28 -10.04 13.28
CA GLY A 30 4.42 -10.85 14.15
C GLY A 30 3.31 -10.08 14.88
N GLN A 31 3.33 -8.74 14.87
CA GLN A 31 2.45 -7.88 15.67
C GLN A 31 1.83 -6.71 14.88
N GLU A 32 1.86 -6.78 13.55
CA GLU A 32 1.25 -5.79 12.66
C GLU A 32 -0.24 -5.57 12.95
N VAL A 33 -0.73 -4.38 12.61
CA VAL A 33 -2.14 -4.00 12.74
C VAL A 33 -2.69 -3.51 11.41
N ALA A 34 -3.99 -3.65 11.21
CA ALA A 34 -4.63 -3.18 9.99
C ALA A 34 -4.84 -1.66 10.02
N TRP A 35 -4.45 -1.01 8.93
CA TRP A 35 -4.70 0.39 8.63
C TRP A 35 -5.59 0.47 7.38
N CYS A 36 -6.81 0.97 7.51
CA CYS A 36 -7.78 0.98 6.43
C CYS A 36 -8.11 2.38 5.93
N THR A 37 -8.49 2.48 4.67
CA THR A 37 -9.00 3.72 4.07
C THR A 37 -10.36 4.10 4.64
N LYS A 38 -11.20 3.11 4.98
CA LYS A 38 -12.59 3.29 5.38
C LYS A 38 -12.80 3.04 6.88
N PRO A 39 -13.58 3.89 7.58
CA PRO A 39 -14.02 3.60 8.94
C PRO A 39 -15.04 2.46 8.99
N GLY A 40 -15.25 1.90 10.19
CA GLY A 40 -16.24 0.85 10.43
C GLY A 40 -15.68 -0.57 10.55
N HIS A 41 -14.39 -0.75 10.24
CA HIS A 41 -13.71 -2.06 10.31
C HIS A 41 -13.07 -2.37 11.67
N GLY A 42 -13.13 -1.44 12.64
CA GLY A 42 -12.46 -1.61 13.94
C GLY A 42 -10.93 -1.55 13.85
N THR A 43 -10.41 -0.94 12.79
CA THR A 43 -9.00 -0.83 12.44
C THR A 43 -8.48 0.60 12.62
N ARG A 44 -7.18 0.82 12.39
CA ARG A 44 -6.63 2.18 12.27
C ARG A 44 -7.04 2.77 10.93
N LEU A 45 -7.05 4.09 10.83
CA LEU A 45 -7.31 4.78 9.56
C LEU A 45 -6.01 5.21 8.92
N ILE A 46 -5.83 4.87 7.64
CA ILE A 46 -4.74 5.43 6.82
C ILE A 46 -4.99 6.94 6.72
N PRO A 47 -4.07 7.80 7.17
CA PRO A 47 -4.28 9.24 7.13
C PRO A 47 -4.45 9.78 5.70
N ALA A 48 -5.29 10.79 5.55
CA ALA A 48 -5.49 11.47 4.28
C ALA A 48 -4.16 12.08 3.78
N GLY A 49 -3.79 11.76 2.54
CA GLY A 49 -2.53 12.19 1.92
C GLY A 49 -1.36 11.24 2.13
N ALA A 50 -1.51 10.19 2.94
CA ALA A 50 -0.50 9.14 3.03
C ALA A 50 -0.35 8.37 1.71
N LEU A 51 -1.46 8.03 1.05
CA LEU A 51 -1.44 7.34 -0.25
C LEU A 51 -1.16 8.37 -1.35
N GLN A 52 -0.09 8.14 -2.09
CA GLN A 52 0.39 9.04 -3.13
C GLN A 52 -0.04 8.60 -4.53
N GLY A 53 -0.35 7.31 -4.71
CA GLY A 53 -0.97 6.76 -5.91
C GLY A 53 -1.35 5.30 -5.66
N VAL A 54 -2.46 4.84 -6.26
CA VAL A 54 -3.01 3.50 -6.01
C VAL A 54 -3.62 2.94 -7.29
N GLN A 55 -3.27 1.71 -7.63
CA GLN A 55 -3.92 0.93 -8.67
C GLN A 55 -4.52 -0.32 -8.04
N LEU A 56 -5.82 -0.52 -8.23
CA LEU A 56 -6.52 -1.75 -7.90
C LEU A 56 -6.87 -2.49 -9.19
N ILE A 57 -6.49 -3.76 -9.29
CA ILE A 57 -6.75 -4.63 -10.43
C ILE A 57 -7.67 -5.76 -9.95
N LYS A 58 -8.83 -5.90 -10.59
CA LYS A 58 -9.76 -7.01 -10.38
C LYS A 58 -9.54 -8.05 -11.46
N THR A 59 -9.27 -9.29 -11.07
CA THR A 59 -9.11 -10.41 -12.00
C THR A 59 -10.12 -11.52 -11.71
N PRO A 60 -10.20 -12.56 -12.56
CA PRO A 60 -11.08 -13.69 -12.31
C PRO A 60 -10.78 -14.45 -11.01
N ASN A 61 -9.50 -14.58 -10.61
CA ASN A 61 -9.10 -15.41 -9.47
C ASN A 61 -8.44 -14.65 -8.31
N TYR A 62 -8.15 -13.35 -8.45
CA TYR A 62 -7.63 -12.53 -7.37
C TYR A 62 -8.02 -11.05 -7.52
N ILE A 63 -7.79 -10.30 -6.45
CA ILE A 63 -7.77 -8.85 -6.50
C ILE A 63 -6.45 -8.38 -5.92
N GLN A 64 -5.88 -7.38 -6.57
CA GLN A 64 -4.58 -6.82 -6.21
C GLN A 64 -4.69 -5.32 -6.10
N ILE A 65 -4.08 -4.75 -5.07
CA ILE A 65 -3.90 -3.31 -4.93
C ILE A 65 -2.43 -3.01 -4.72
N ALA A 66 -1.89 -2.03 -5.44
CA ALA A 66 -0.51 -1.62 -5.31
C ALA A 66 -0.40 -0.11 -5.45
N GLY A 67 0.64 0.47 -4.87
CA GLY A 67 0.75 1.91 -4.86
C GLY A 67 1.98 2.45 -4.15
N PHE A 68 1.94 3.77 -3.99
CA PHE A 68 2.94 4.56 -3.30
C PHE A 68 2.33 5.15 -2.05
N ILE A 69 3.09 5.16 -0.97
CA ILE A 69 2.64 5.60 0.35
C ILE A 69 3.76 6.36 1.08
N ASP A 70 3.42 7.44 1.76
CA ASP A 70 4.24 7.98 2.84
C ASP A 70 4.12 7.05 4.05
N GLN A 71 5.03 6.09 4.12
CA GLN A 71 4.98 5.01 5.10
C GLN A 71 5.12 5.50 6.55
N THR A 72 5.70 6.69 6.76
CA THR A 72 5.84 7.28 8.10
C THR A 72 4.48 7.60 8.74
N GLN A 73 3.45 7.81 7.92
CA GLN A 73 2.09 8.09 8.40
C GLN A 73 1.34 6.84 8.88
N ILE A 74 1.88 5.65 8.62
CA ILE A 74 1.36 4.37 9.10
C ILE A 74 2.39 3.65 9.97
N ASN A 75 3.21 4.42 10.67
CA ASN A 75 4.20 4.01 11.67
C ASN A 75 5.47 3.29 11.17
N LEU A 76 5.67 3.11 9.86
CA LEU A 76 6.95 2.61 9.35
C LEU A 76 8.05 3.66 9.55
N ALA A 77 9.26 3.20 9.85
CA ALA A 77 10.46 4.04 9.77
C ALA A 77 10.67 4.52 8.33
N ALA A 78 11.16 5.74 8.13
CA ALA A 78 11.26 6.33 6.78
C ALA A 78 12.24 5.59 5.84
N ASP A 79 13.22 4.91 6.43
CA ASP A 79 14.29 4.14 5.78
C ASP A 79 14.04 2.64 5.75
N ASP A 80 12.85 2.18 6.21
CA ASP A 80 12.49 0.77 6.12
C ASP A 80 12.18 0.37 4.67
N TYR A 81 12.92 -0.62 4.17
CA TYR A 81 12.75 -1.19 2.83
C TYR A 81 11.69 -2.28 2.77
N GLY A 82 11.22 -2.74 3.93
CA GLY A 82 10.04 -3.58 4.01
C GLY A 82 10.26 -5.08 4.15
N GLY A 83 9.16 -5.81 4.00
CA GLY A 83 9.08 -7.27 4.07
C GLY A 83 7.76 -7.79 3.52
N GLU A 84 7.60 -9.13 3.51
CA GLU A 84 6.33 -9.80 3.21
C GLU A 84 5.55 -10.04 4.49
N LEU A 85 4.26 -9.75 4.45
CA LEU A 85 3.28 -10.12 5.46
C LEU A 85 2.27 -11.07 4.83
N ASP A 86 2.02 -12.19 5.50
CA ASP A 86 1.26 -13.30 4.93
C ASP A 86 0.68 -14.27 5.98
N PRO A 87 -0.15 -15.26 5.60
CA PRO A 87 -0.78 -16.19 6.53
C PRO A 87 0.13 -17.38 6.92
N HIS A 88 1.30 -17.50 6.33
CA HIS A 88 2.24 -18.62 6.41
C HIS A 88 3.66 -18.23 6.90
N GLY A 89 3.80 -17.05 7.53
CA GLY A 89 5.07 -16.50 8.03
C GLY A 89 5.95 -17.50 8.78
N ALA A 90 7.20 -17.15 9.08
CA ALA A 90 8.29 -18.09 9.42
C ALA A 90 7.98 -19.23 10.43
N ASP A 91 7.05 -19.04 11.37
CA ASP A 91 6.63 -20.04 12.35
C ASP A 91 5.33 -20.80 12.01
N LEU A 92 4.83 -20.63 10.79
CA LEU A 92 3.60 -21.17 10.22
C LEU A 92 2.31 -20.68 10.89
N ARG A 93 2.35 -19.55 11.61
CA ARG A 93 1.18 -18.95 12.29
C ARG A 93 0.75 -17.60 11.71
N GLY A 94 1.37 -17.20 10.59
CA GLY A 94 1.16 -15.93 9.92
C GLY A 94 1.90 -14.76 10.56
N ASN A 95 2.15 -13.73 9.77
CA ASN A 95 2.82 -12.50 10.16
C ASN A 95 2.03 -11.32 9.54
N PRO A 96 1.05 -10.74 10.27
CA PRO A 96 0.83 -10.83 11.71
C PRO A 96 0.21 -12.12 12.23
N LEU A 97 0.61 -12.48 13.45
CA LEU A 97 0.06 -13.61 14.18
C LEU A 97 -1.43 -13.39 14.45
N GLY A 98 -2.27 -14.29 13.91
CA GLY A 98 -3.72 -14.18 14.02
C GLY A 98 -4.33 -13.07 13.16
N GLY A 99 -3.64 -12.65 12.10
CA GLY A 99 -4.19 -11.81 11.04
C GLY A 99 -5.25 -12.56 10.23
N LEU A 100 -6.45 -12.01 10.18
CA LEU A 100 -7.56 -12.53 9.39
C LEU A 100 -7.87 -11.57 8.25
N MET A 101 -7.98 -12.11 7.03
CA MET A 101 -8.30 -11.34 5.83
C MET A 101 -9.73 -11.61 5.39
N TYR A 102 -10.42 -10.56 4.96
CA TYR A 102 -11.79 -10.65 4.47
C TYR A 102 -11.98 -9.82 3.20
N SER A 103 -12.87 -10.27 2.32
CA SER A 103 -13.23 -9.54 1.12
C SER A 103 -14.65 -9.84 0.65
N ASN A 104 -15.28 -8.87 0.01
CA ASN A 104 -16.50 -9.04 -0.76
C ASN A 104 -16.29 -8.78 -2.27
N ALA A 105 -15.03 -8.63 -2.72
CA ALA A 105 -14.70 -8.14 -4.06
C ALA A 105 -14.71 -9.20 -5.16
N PHE A 106 -14.75 -10.48 -4.79
CA PHE A 106 -14.54 -11.57 -5.74
C PHE A 106 -15.77 -11.84 -6.62
N PRO A 107 -15.55 -12.31 -7.87
CA PRO A 107 -16.63 -12.83 -8.70
C PRO A 107 -17.44 -13.95 -8.01
N SER A 108 -16.79 -14.79 -7.20
CA SER A 108 -17.45 -15.85 -6.42
C SER A 108 -18.49 -15.34 -5.43
N ASN A 109 -18.40 -14.06 -5.06
CA ASN A 109 -19.36 -13.42 -4.18
C ASN A 109 -20.65 -12.98 -4.90
N GLY A 110 -20.72 -13.13 -6.23
CA GLY A 110 -21.95 -12.91 -7.02
C GLY A 110 -22.51 -11.48 -6.92
N GLY A 111 -21.67 -10.49 -6.59
CA GLY A 111 -22.08 -9.11 -6.34
C GLY A 111 -22.72 -8.83 -4.98
N ASN A 112 -22.70 -9.80 -4.05
CA ASN A 112 -23.25 -9.63 -2.70
C ASN A 112 -22.30 -8.84 -1.79
N ASN A 113 -22.51 -7.53 -1.69
CA ASN A 113 -21.68 -6.68 -0.82
C ASN A 113 -22.07 -6.71 0.67
N ASP A 114 -23.13 -7.45 1.05
CA ASP A 114 -23.64 -7.50 2.43
C ASP A 114 -22.89 -8.50 3.33
N THR A 115 -22.10 -9.38 2.73
CA THR A 115 -21.32 -10.39 3.45
C THR A 115 -19.87 -10.41 2.98
N TYR A 116 -18.97 -10.72 3.90
CA TYR A 116 -17.55 -10.92 3.60
C TYR A 116 -17.19 -12.40 3.60
N GLN A 117 -16.33 -12.79 2.67
CA GLN A 117 -15.68 -14.09 2.65
C GLN A 117 -14.33 -13.97 3.36
N GLN A 118 -13.97 -14.98 4.16
CA GLN A 118 -12.63 -15.06 4.71
C GLN A 118 -11.66 -15.52 3.63
N VAL A 119 -10.54 -14.80 3.49
CA VAL A 119 -9.47 -15.11 2.54
C VAL A 119 -8.31 -15.76 3.26
N ILE A 120 -7.86 -16.91 2.74
CA ILE A 120 -6.83 -17.72 3.39
C ILE A 120 -5.47 -17.54 2.72
N ASP A 121 -5.41 -17.31 1.41
CA ASP A 121 -4.15 -17.06 0.70
C ASP A 121 -4.08 -15.59 0.28
N TRP A 122 -3.08 -14.91 0.79
CA TRP A 122 -2.82 -13.50 0.53
C TRP A 122 -1.35 -13.16 0.78
N THR A 123 -0.92 -12.04 0.21
CA THR A 123 0.42 -11.48 0.44
C THR A 123 0.34 -9.95 0.48
N ASN A 124 0.99 -9.32 1.46
CA ASN A 124 1.14 -7.87 1.54
C ASN A 124 2.61 -7.51 1.71
N PHE A 125 3.18 -6.83 0.73
CA PHE A 125 4.48 -6.20 0.85
C PHE A 125 4.33 -4.72 1.19
N MET A 126 5.12 -4.27 2.16
CA MET A 126 5.14 -2.90 2.67
C MET A 126 6.58 -2.44 2.81
N GLY A 127 6.92 -1.22 2.38
CA GLY A 127 8.25 -0.62 2.58
C GLY A 127 8.77 0.13 1.35
N GLY A 128 9.86 0.88 1.50
CA GLY A 128 10.46 1.64 0.40
C GLY A 128 9.52 2.70 -0.23
N ASN A 129 8.58 3.24 0.55
CA ASN A 129 7.47 4.11 0.15
C ASN A 129 6.52 3.49 -0.89
N GLY A 130 6.49 2.16 -0.96
CA GLY A 130 5.60 1.39 -1.82
C GLY A 130 4.83 0.34 -1.04
N PHE A 131 3.79 -0.19 -1.67
CA PHE A 131 3.10 -1.37 -1.21
C PHE A 131 2.49 -2.16 -2.37
N CYS A 132 2.25 -3.43 -2.11
CA CYS A 132 1.30 -4.23 -2.87
C CYS A 132 0.62 -5.21 -1.93
N PHE A 133 -0.64 -5.51 -2.23
CA PHE A 133 -1.45 -6.45 -1.51
C PHE A 133 -2.26 -7.23 -2.54
N LYS A 134 -2.09 -8.55 -2.56
CA LYS A 134 -2.90 -9.45 -3.37
C LYS A 134 -3.59 -10.46 -2.47
N ILE A 135 -4.88 -10.65 -2.70
CA ILE A 135 -5.72 -11.65 -2.03
C ILE A 135 -6.37 -12.51 -3.11
N CYS A 136 -6.42 -13.82 -2.91
CA CYS A 136 -6.93 -14.75 -3.91
C CYS A 136 -8.32 -15.27 -3.52
N ASP A 137 -9.18 -15.46 -4.53
CA ASP A 137 -10.55 -15.91 -4.32
C ASP A 137 -10.55 -17.33 -3.70
N PRO A 138 -11.17 -17.54 -2.52
CA PRO A 138 -11.32 -18.85 -1.90
C PRO A 138 -11.97 -19.92 -2.78
N ALA A 139 -12.77 -19.50 -3.76
CA ALA A 139 -13.42 -20.38 -4.73
C ALA A 139 -12.65 -20.49 -6.06
N GLY A 140 -11.51 -19.79 -6.20
CA GLY A 140 -10.69 -19.77 -7.40
C GLY A 140 -9.92 -21.07 -7.62
N SER A 141 -9.72 -21.46 -8.88
CA SER A 141 -9.14 -22.77 -9.23
C SER A 141 -7.63 -22.89 -8.96
N ASN A 142 -6.94 -21.78 -8.68
CA ASN A 142 -5.49 -21.74 -8.52
C ASN A 142 -5.02 -20.76 -7.41
N GLN A 143 -5.87 -20.57 -6.40
CA GLN A 143 -5.69 -19.59 -5.32
C GLN A 143 -4.29 -19.65 -4.68
N GLN A 144 -3.86 -20.84 -4.24
CA GLN A 144 -2.57 -21.05 -3.56
C GLN A 144 -1.37 -20.70 -4.44
N ALA A 145 -1.40 -21.04 -5.72
CA ALA A 145 -0.27 -20.73 -6.61
C ALA A 145 -0.23 -19.24 -6.95
N LEU A 146 -1.39 -18.59 -7.08
CA LEU A 146 -1.47 -17.16 -7.39
C LEU A 146 -1.08 -16.29 -6.20
N CYS A 147 -1.37 -16.68 -4.96
CA CYS A 147 -1.04 -15.95 -3.74
C CYS A 147 -0.01 -16.67 -2.84
N GLN A 148 0.92 -17.41 -3.44
CA GLN A 148 1.96 -18.09 -2.66
C GLN A 148 2.93 -17.12 -1.97
N ASN A 149 3.54 -17.60 -0.88
CA ASN A 149 4.37 -16.81 0.03
C ASN A 149 5.81 -17.34 0.14
N ILE A 150 6.38 -17.85 -0.98
CA ILE A 150 7.76 -18.40 -1.00
C ILE A 150 8.76 -17.50 -1.72
N TYR A 151 8.32 -16.33 -2.19
CA TYR A 151 9.12 -15.36 -2.96
C TYR A 151 9.21 -14.00 -2.25
N ASP A 152 9.14 -14.00 -0.92
CA ASP A 152 9.28 -12.85 0.00
C ASP A 152 10.45 -11.92 -0.37
N ARG A 153 11.61 -12.47 -0.74
CA ARG A 153 12.81 -11.69 -1.04
C ARG A 153 12.77 -10.98 -2.40
N LEU A 154 11.74 -11.22 -3.23
CA LEU A 154 11.58 -10.59 -4.54
C LEU A 154 10.61 -9.41 -4.56
N GLY A 155 9.80 -9.24 -3.52
CA GLY A 155 8.89 -8.10 -3.36
C GLY A 155 7.76 -8.02 -4.39
N CYS A 156 7.17 -6.82 -4.50
CA CYS A 156 6.00 -6.57 -5.35
C CYS A 156 6.21 -6.87 -6.83
N ALA A 157 7.40 -6.61 -7.37
CA ALA A 157 7.65 -6.77 -8.80
C ALA A 157 7.41 -8.21 -9.28
N TYR A 158 7.66 -9.20 -8.42
CA TYR A 158 7.49 -10.62 -8.73
C TYR A 158 6.23 -11.23 -8.15
N ASN A 159 5.81 -10.80 -6.97
CA ASN A 159 4.64 -11.36 -6.31
C ASN A 159 3.33 -10.70 -6.74
N ALA A 160 3.35 -9.41 -7.10
CA ALA A 160 2.17 -8.63 -7.42
C ALA A 160 2.49 -7.58 -8.51
N PRO A 161 2.91 -8.01 -9.72
CA PRO A 161 3.28 -7.12 -10.80
C PRO A 161 2.14 -6.17 -11.15
N ASN A 162 2.44 -4.88 -11.28
CA ASN A 162 1.46 -3.81 -11.44
C ASN A 162 2.04 -2.62 -12.23
N ASN A 163 1.16 -1.68 -12.60
CA ASN A 163 1.48 -0.45 -13.31
C ASN A 163 1.09 0.79 -12.50
N ALA A 164 1.10 0.72 -11.16
CA ALA A 164 0.72 1.84 -10.31
C ALA A 164 1.60 3.07 -10.57
N LYS A 165 1.01 4.27 -10.51
CA LYS A 165 1.68 5.54 -10.79
C LYS A 165 1.41 6.53 -9.66
N ASN A 166 2.46 7.24 -9.25
CA ASN A 166 2.30 8.34 -8.30
C ASN A 166 1.35 9.41 -8.89
N GLY A 167 0.48 9.96 -8.06
CA GLY A 167 -0.58 10.90 -8.41
C GLY A 167 -1.79 10.28 -9.14
N THR A 168 -1.79 8.97 -9.41
CA THR A 168 -2.91 8.28 -10.09
C THR A 168 -3.61 7.35 -9.13
N PHE A 169 -4.94 7.37 -9.14
CA PHE A 169 -5.77 6.49 -8.34
C PHE A 169 -6.78 5.82 -9.27
N GLU A 170 -6.67 4.52 -9.47
CA GLU A 170 -7.47 3.84 -10.49
C GLU A 170 -7.88 2.42 -10.12
N VAL A 171 -9.02 2.01 -10.66
CA VAL A 171 -9.56 0.65 -10.58
C VAL A 171 -9.66 0.12 -11.99
N CYS A 172 -9.02 -1.00 -12.28
CA CYS A 172 -9.03 -1.65 -13.58
C CYS A 172 -9.54 -3.09 -13.47
N ASP A 173 -10.09 -3.59 -14.56
CA ASP A 173 -10.18 -5.04 -14.79
C ASP A 173 -8.83 -5.54 -15.31
N GLY A 174 -8.48 -6.79 -15.05
CA GLY A 174 -7.25 -7.39 -15.56
C GLY A 174 -7.35 -8.90 -15.73
N ASP A 175 -6.43 -9.43 -16.54
CA ASP A 175 -6.24 -10.87 -16.67
C ASP A 175 -5.49 -11.43 -15.45
N ASP A 176 -5.66 -12.72 -15.19
CA ASP A 176 -4.84 -13.39 -14.18
C ASP A 176 -3.36 -13.40 -14.59
N MET A 177 -2.48 -13.11 -13.63
CA MET A 177 -1.05 -13.36 -13.79
C MET A 177 -0.71 -14.85 -13.81
N SER A 178 0.43 -15.18 -14.40
CA SER A 178 1.11 -16.44 -14.11
C SER A 178 1.46 -16.51 -12.61
N PRO A 179 1.38 -17.68 -11.97
CA PRO A 179 1.88 -17.85 -10.60
C PRO A 179 3.30 -17.30 -10.44
N PRO A 180 3.64 -16.65 -9.31
CA PRO A 180 5.02 -16.24 -9.04
C PRO A 180 6.00 -17.39 -9.25
N GLY A 181 7.15 -17.10 -9.86
CA GLY A 181 8.16 -18.11 -10.21
C GLY A 181 7.89 -18.87 -11.51
N VAL A 182 6.68 -18.83 -12.07
CA VAL A 182 6.35 -19.52 -13.33
C VAL A 182 6.55 -18.57 -14.52
N TYR A 183 7.38 -18.98 -15.47
CA TYR A 183 7.69 -18.18 -16.66
C TYR A 183 7.90 -19.06 -17.89
N THR A 184 7.81 -18.48 -19.08
CA THR A 184 8.08 -19.19 -20.33
C THR A 184 9.45 -18.80 -20.88
N SER A 185 10.26 -19.79 -21.26
CA SER A 185 11.53 -19.58 -21.95
C SER A 185 11.65 -20.56 -23.11
N ASN A 186 11.96 -20.07 -24.31
CA ASN A 186 12.06 -20.88 -25.53
C ASN A 186 10.83 -21.77 -25.80
N GLY A 187 9.63 -21.28 -25.46
CA GLY A 187 8.37 -22.02 -25.64
C GLY A 187 8.10 -23.10 -24.58
N GLN A 188 8.92 -23.20 -23.53
CA GLN A 188 8.73 -24.13 -22.42
C GLN A 188 8.39 -23.39 -21.12
N THR A 189 7.46 -23.94 -20.35
CA THR A 189 7.15 -23.47 -18.99
C THR A 189 8.26 -23.89 -18.04
N MET A 190 8.84 -22.90 -17.37
CA MET A 190 9.91 -23.03 -16.38
C MET A 190 9.39 -22.59 -15.02
N THR A 191 10.08 -23.03 -13.97
CA THR A 191 9.79 -22.62 -12.59
C THR A 191 11.10 -22.21 -11.91
N TYR A 192 11.13 -20.98 -11.41
CA TYR A 192 12.18 -20.46 -10.56
C TYR A 192 11.83 -20.72 -9.10
N PHE A 193 12.79 -21.14 -8.28
CA PHE A 193 12.64 -21.21 -6.83
C PHE A 193 13.60 -20.23 -6.18
N GLN A 194 13.07 -19.44 -5.24
CA GLN A 194 13.88 -18.48 -4.52
C GLN A 194 14.93 -19.20 -3.66
N PRO A 195 16.22 -18.79 -3.70
CA PRO A 195 17.22 -19.36 -2.83
C PRO A 195 17.01 -18.91 -1.37
N PRO A 196 17.37 -19.76 -0.38
CA PRO A 196 17.30 -19.38 1.03
C PRO A 196 18.24 -18.22 1.35
N GLU A 197 17.94 -17.48 2.41
CA GLU A 197 18.73 -16.32 2.87
C GLU A 197 20.18 -16.67 3.19
N SER A 198 20.45 -17.90 3.65
CA SER A 198 21.80 -18.39 3.97
C SER A 198 22.78 -18.38 2.79
N LEU A 199 22.27 -18.30 1.55
CA LEU A 199 23.08 -18.15 0.35
C LEU A 199 23.41 -16.69 -0.01
N GLY A 200 23.02 -15.74 0.85
CA GLY A 200 23.25 -14.32 0.65
C GLY A 200 22.25 -13.69 -0.33
N PRO A 201 22.51 -12.44 -0.79
CA PRO A 201 21.57 -11.68 -1.62
C PRO A 201 21.30 -12.34 -2.98
N ILE A 202 20.08 -12.18 -3.48
CA ILE A 202 19.65 -12.68 -4.80
C ILE A 202 20.23 -11.80 -5.91
N THR A 203 21.43 -12.10 -6.39
CA THR A 203 22.06 -11.24 -7.41
C THR A 203 21.45 -11.36 -8.80
N THR A 204 20.70 -12.43 -9.10
CA THR A 204 20.08 -12.66 -10.42
C THR A 204 18.77 -13.45 -10.31
N VAL A 205 17.81 -13.10 -11.16
CA VAL A 205 16.57 -13.85 -11.40
C VAL A 205 16.45 -14.06 -12.92
N PRO A 206 16.18 -15.29 -13.41
CA PRO A 206 16.33 -15.62 -14.83
C PRO A 206 15.16 -15.15 -15.72
N TYR A 207 14.23 -14.38 -15.17
CA TYR A 207 13.05 -13.89 -15.89
C TYR A 207 12.59 -12.56 -15.32
N THR A 208 11.86 -11.81 -16.14
CA THR A 208 11.12 -10.61 -15.72
C THR A 208 9.63 -10.95 -15.70
N PRO A 209 8.92 -10.71 -14.58
CA PRO A 209 7.48 -10.90 -14.49
C PRO A 209 6.74 -10.05 -15.53
N VAL A 210 5.68 -10.60 -16.10
CA VAL A 210 4.80 -9.86 -17.00
C VAL A 210 3.66 -9.28 -16.16
N VAL A 211 3.46 -7.97 -16.23
CA VAL A 211 2.23 -7.36 -15.72
C VAL A 211 1.09 -7.74 -16.68
N PRO A 212 0.03 -8.43 -16.22
CA PRO A 212 -1.08 -8.79 -17.08
C PRO A 212 -1.73 -7.56 -17.70
N ALA A 213 -2.42 -7.75 -18.83
CA ALA A 213 -3.15 -6.66 -19.46
C ALA A 213 -4.24 -6.14 -18.51
N SER A 214 -4.39 -4.82 -18.46
CA SER A 214 -5.46 -4.15 -17.73
C SER A 214 -6.39 -3.43 -18.70
N SER A 215 -7.68 -3.37 -18.37
CA SER A 215 -8.73 -2.75 -19.17
C SER A 215 -9.76 -2.08 -18.28
N ASN A 216 -10.69 -1.31 -18.88
CA ASN A 216 -11.79 -0.63 -18.17
C ASN A 216 -11.35 0.21 -16.96
N CYS A 217 -10.14 0.79 -17.02
CA CYS A 217 -9.59 1.57 -15.92
C CYS A 217 -10.42 2.83 -15.65
N VAL A 218 -10.89 2.97 -14.41
CA VAL A 218 -11.62 4.13 -13.90
C VAL A 218 -10.73 4.89 -12.93
N THR A 219 -10.50 6.17 -13.18
CA THR A 219 -9.71 7.05 -12.32
C THR A 219 -10.57 7.71 -11.26
N TYR A 220 -10.02 7.85 -10.05
CA TYR A 220 -10.61 8.47 -8.88
C TYR A 220 -9.81 9.70 -8.46
N GLN A 221 -10.47 10.63 -7.76
CA GLN A 221 -9.76 11.67 -7.02
C GLN A 221 -9.21 11.06 -5.72
N SER A 222 -8.03 11.51 -5.29
CA SER A 222 -7.41 11.02 -4.04
C SER A 222 -8.34 11.17 -2.83
N THR A 223 -9.14 12.23 -2.79
CA THR A 223 -10.12 12.49 -1.71
C THR A 223 -11.25 11.48 -1.65
N ALA A 224 -11.58 10.80 -2.75
CA ALA A 224 -12.63 9.79 -2.78
C ALA A 224 -12.24 8.52 -2.00
N ILE A 225 -10.93 8.26 -1.86
CA ILE A 225 -10.40 7.09 -1.14
C ILE A 225 -10.61 7.21 0.36
N TYR A 226 -10.58 8.43 0.88
CA TYR A 226 -10.69 8.71 2.32
C TYR A 226 -12.13 9.04 2.74
N SER A 227 -13.13 8.56 1.98
CA SER A 227 -14.53 8.90 2.23
C SER A 227 -14.97 8.44 3.63
N GLY A 228 -15.64 9.32 4.36
CA GLY A 228 -16.13 9.05 5.71
C GLY A 228 -15.09 9.14 6.83
N GLN A 229 -13.81 9.41 6.54
CA GLN A 229 -12.81 9.64 7.58
C GLN A 229 -13.09 10.94 8.36
N PRO A 230 -12.74 11.01 9.66
CA PRO A 230 -12.81 12.25 10.42
C PRO A 230 -11.97 13.35 9.75
N ALA A 231 -12.48 14.58 9.73
CA ALA A 231 -11.72 15.70 9.22
C ALA A 231 -10.41 15.86 10.05
N PRO A 232 -9.26 16.12 9.40
CA PRO A 232 -8.02 16.34 10.13
C PRO A 232 -8.19 17.55 11.06
N THR A 233 -7.88 17.38 12.34
CA THR A 233 -8.08 18.40 13.39
C THR A 233 -7.03 19.53 13.35
N GLY A 234 -6.61 19.97 12.15
CA GLY A 234 -5.38 20.74 11.97
C GLY A 234 -5.44 21.79 10.85
N ALA A 235 -6.42 22.68 10.89
CA ALA A 235 -6.28 24.07 10.46
C ALA A 235 -7.48 24.83 11.03
N ALA A 236 -7.25 25.73 11.99
CA ALA A 236 -8.25 26.70 12.37
C ALA A 236 -8.59 27.53 11.11
N ALA A 237 -9.74 27.26 10.50
CA ALA A 237 -10.30 28.18 9.53
C ALA A 237 -10.53 29.51 10.27
N SER A 238 -9.75 30.53 9.93
CA SER A 238 -10.03 31.90 10.32
C SER A 238 -11.35 32.30 9.68
N ASN A 239 -12.46 32.04 10.37
CA ASN A 239 -13.75 32.63 10.05
C ASN A 239 -13.60 34.15 10.16
N GLY A 240 -13.36 34.81 9.03
CA GLY A 240 -13.45 36.25 8.87
C GLY A 240 -14.91 36.68 9.02
N ASN A 241 -15.37 36.78 10.26
CA ASN A 241 -16.71 37.28 10.55
C ASN A 241 -16.68 38.82 10.55
N ASN A 242 -17.19 39.38 9.46
CA ASN A 242 -17.37 40.81 9.26
C ASN A 242 -18.46 41.31 10.21
N SER A 243 -18.10 41.96 11.32
CA SER A 243 -19.08 42.68 12.15
C SER A 243 -18.61 44.12 12.41
N SER A 244 -19.45 45.04 11.95
CA SER A 244 -19.30 46.49 12.09
C SER A 244 -19.55 46.88 13.55
N GLY A 245 -18.59 47.57 14.16
CA GLY A 245 -18.72 48.13 15.50
C GLY A 245 -17.78 49.33 15.68
N THR A 246 -18.28 50.52 15.38
CA THR A 246 -17.59 51.81 15.61
C THR A 246 -17.48 52.14 17.10
N ARG A 247 -16.29 52.56 17.57
CA ARG A 247 -15.97 53.85 18.24
C ARG A 247 -14.63 53.81 19.02
N PRO A 248 -13.97 54.97 19.29
CA PRO A 248 -12.53 55.14 19.10
C PRO A 248 -11.69 55.45 20.36
N VAL A 249 -10.40 55.76 20.13
CA VAL A 249 -9.39 56.43 21.00
C VAL A 249 -8.56 55.43 21.86
N SER A 250 -7.22 55.40 21.92
CA SER A 250 -6.20 56.45 21.85
C SER A 250 -4.81 55.93 21.44
N ALA A 251 -3.89 56.88 21.23
CA ALA A 251 -2.60 56.80 20.57
C ALA A 251 -1.45 56.06 21.28
N GLY A 252 -0.50 55.56 20.47
CA GLY A 252 0.87 55.17 20.84
C GLY A 252 1.73 54.98 19.59
N VAL A 253 2.60 55.95 19.30
CA VAL A 253 3.53 56.03 18.13
C VAL A 253 4.87 55.31 18.46
N PRO A 254 5.66 54.89 17.45
CA PRO A 254 6.44 53.65 17.45
C PRO A 254 7.96 53.85 17.56
N THR A 255 8.71 52.74 17.67
CA THR A 255 10.11 52.68 17.19
C THR A 255 10.52 51.26 16.72
N PRO A 256 11.47 51.16 15.77
CA PRO A 256 11.73 49.97 14.95
C PRO A 256 13.02 49.23 15.34
N THR A 257 13.14 47.95 14.97
CA THR A 257 14.43 47.33 14.64
C THR A 257 14.27 46.21 13.62
N SER A 258 15.19 46.25 12.66
CA SER A 258 15.35 45.44 11.45
C SER A 258 16.07 44.12 11.66
N ASN A 259 16.01 43.30 10.60
CA ASN A 259 16.92 42.23 10.12
C ASN A 259 16.13 40.92 9.95
N GLY A 260 16.06 40.26 8.79
CA GLY A 260 16.81 40.35 7.54
C GLY A 260 17.09 38.92 7.07
N ALA A 261 16.62 38.57 5.86
CA ALA A 261 17.03 37.49 4.92
C ALA A 261 17.29 36.05 5.48
N ALA A 262 16.87 34.96 4.85
CA ALA A 262 17.09 34.67 3.44
C ALA A 262 16.05 33.68 2.88
N ALA A 263 15.58 34.00 1.68
CA ALA A 263 15.03 33.04 0.75
C ALA A 263 16.17 32.29 0.06
N ILE A 264 16.03 30.99 -0.13
CA ILE A 264 16.71 30.26 -1.21
C ILE A 264 15.60 29.63 -2.04
N GLY A 265 15.47 30.16 -3.26
CA GLY A 265 14.57 29.64 -4.28
C GLY A 265 15.28 28.66 -5.21
N VAL A 266 14.53 27.62 -5.57
CA VAL A 266 14.36 27.01 -6.92
C VAL A 266 15.60 26.47 -7.64
N SER A 267 15.57 25.17 -7.97
CA SER A 267 15.66 24.73 -9.37
C SER A 267 15.12 23.33 -9.58
N SER A 268 14.00 23.29 -10.29
CA SER A 268 13.42 22.17 -11.00
C SER A 268 14.28 21.76 -12.20
N VAL A 269 14.68 20.48 -12.28
CA VAL A 269 15.03 19.82 -13.53
C VAL A 269 14.43 18.41 -13.52
N ALA A 270 13.64 18.14 -14.54
CA ALA A 270 13.00 16.88 -14.85
C ALA A 270 14.00 15.77 -15.22
N GLY A 271 13.60 14.51 -15.02
CA GLY A 271 14.30 13.37 -15.62
C GLY A 271 13.78 12.05 -15.11
N ALA A 272 13.10 11.32 -16.00
CA ALA A 272 12.52 10.01 -15.76
C ALA A 272 13.57 8.99 -15.26
N PHE A 273 13.24 8.29 -14.17
CA PHE A 273 13.87 7.02 -13.82
C PHE A 273 12.78 6.03 -13.44
N GLY A 274 12.54 5.08 -14.35
CA GLY A 274 11.90 3.81 -14.02
C GLY A 274 12.79 3.08 -13.03
N VAL A 275 12.22 2.73 -11.89
CA VAL A 275 12.94 2.25 -10.73
C VAL A 275 13.05 0.72 -10.82
N PHE A 276 14.18 0.25 -11.35
CA PHE A 276 14.77 -1.03 -10.94
C PHE A 276 15.28 -0.83 -9.51
N PHE A 277 14.61 -1.40 -8.49
CA PHE A 277 15.18 -1.48 -7.15
C PHE A 277 15.30 -2.94 -6.74
N ALA A 278 16.56 -3.36 -6.62
CA ALA A 278 16.94 -4.56 -5.90
C ALA A 278 18.27 -4.29 -5.19
N MET A 279 18.27 -4.60 -3.89
CA MET A 279 19.40 -4.99 -3.05
C MET A 279 20.53 -4.00 -2.78
N VAL A 280 20.50 -3.40 -1.59
CA VAL A 280 21.72 -3.03 -0.85
C VAL A 280 21.46 -3.08 0.68
N LEU A 281 22.14 -4.04 1.34
CA LEU A 281 22.64 -4.08 2.73
C LEU A 281 21.66 -4.26 3.93
N LEU A 282 21.64 -5.48 4.47
CA LEU A 282 21.54 -5.73 5.91
C LEU A 282 22.70 -6.64 6.33
N SER A 283 23.49 -6.13 7.29
CA SER A 283 24.37 -6.88 8.19
C SER A 283 23.80 -6.72 9.60
#